data_AF-A0A955RWU2-F1
#
_entry.id   AF-A0A955RWU2-F1
#
_cell.length_a   1.000
_cell.length_b   1.000
_cell.length_c   1.000
_cell.angle_alpha   90.00
_cell.angle_beta   90.00
_cell.angle_gamma   90.00
#
_symmetry.space_group_name_H-M   'P 1'
#
loop_
_entity.id
_entity.type
_entity.pdbx_description
1 polymer ?
#
loop_
_entity_poly.entity_id
_entity_poly.type
_entity_poly.pdbx_seq_one_letter_code
_entity_poly.pdbx_strand_id
1 'polypeptide(L)'
;MVNELITTLSPPGKREQQWLAVFLISIIIFFVLLERSIGLQTSQTMIGIFIGITIVLFAIRSRIEIERTIFVAIFLFIFMGVLSVSSSTVMEESLFSLIHYIGIFLVFVLAFSITMKQELFLEWLANILLLFGTGYVGYYLIGGFSSGSFLSGQKLIGTFTWHNQMAAFILYLIPIALGFAWKYRDDRRGWIFSAIAVLHAIALVLTYSRGAWLSAVAAGIIALLLGVRVASFSKRSVMVSIGVFIFLAVLLLQIPALKERASLVLAEFSSSTRSISGELRLTSIQSAWEMVNDYPVTGVGIGAYGAANYMYQSQP
;
A
#
# COMPACT_ATOMS: atom_id res chain seq x y z
N MET A 1 10.31 -34.07 -1.12
CA MET A 1 9.08 -33.26 -1.31
C MET A 1 8.64 -32.45 -0.10
N VAL A 2 8.06 -33.00 0.99
CA VAL A 2 7.59 -32.17 2.13
C VAL A 2 8.75 -31.46 2.85
N ASN A 3 9.86 -32.15 3.11
CA ASN A 3 11.04 -31.53 3.72
C ASN A 3 11.74 -30.49 2.83
N GLU A 4 11.67 -30.63 1.51
CA GLU A 4 12.17 -29.63 0.54
C GLU A 4 11.27 -28.40 0.47
N LEU A 5 9.94 -28.60 0.59
CA LEU A 5 8.98 -27.51 0.66
C LEU A 5 9.13 -26.72 1.96
N ILE A 6 9.38 -27.40 3.08
CA ILE A 6 9.60 -26.76 4.39
C ILE A 6 10.91 -25.97 4.40
N THR A 7 11.99 -26.50 3.82
CA THR A 7 13.27 -25.79 3.74
C THR A 7 13.23 -24.58 2.81
N THR A 8 12.44 -24.63 1.73
CA THR A 8 12.25 -23.47 0.83
C THR A 8 11.33 -22.39 1.41
N LEU A 9 10.34 -22.76 2.23
CA LEU A 9 9.46 -21.82 2.93
C LEU A 9 10.06 -21.29 4.24
N SER A 10 11.14 -21.89 4.72
CA SER A 10 11.80 -21.44 5.94
C SER A 10 12.55 -20.13 5.69
N PRO A 11 12.38 -19.12 6.56
CA PRO A 11 13.10 -17.86 6.44
C PRO A 11 14.62 -18.07 6.54
N PRO A 12 15.41 -17.53 5.58
CA PRO A 12 16.86 -17.54 5.67
C PRO A 12 17.36 -16.53 6.71
N GLY A 13 18.59 -16.72 7.18
CA GLY A 13 19.29 -15.75 8.02
C GLY A 13 19.36 -16.14 9.51
N LYS A 14 19.70 -15.16 10.35
CA LYS A 14 19.88 -15.35 11.80
C LYS A 14 18.54 -15.70 12.46
N ARG A 15 18.59 -16.35 13.63
CA ARG A 15 17.41 -16.75 14.41
C ARG A 15 16.38 -15.63 14.57
N GLU A 16 16.84 -14.39 14.70
CA GLU A 16 16.02 -13.18 14.71
C GLU A 16 15.17 -13.05 13.44
N GLN A 17 15.77 -13.06 12.26
CA GLN A 17 15.04 -12.98 10.98
C GLN A 17 14.01 -14.09 10.82
N GLN A 18 14.33 -15.28 11.34
CA GLN A 18 13.40 -16.41 11.32
C GLN A 18 12.17 -16.17 12.19
N TRP A 19 12.37 -15.60 13.39
CA TRP A 19 11.27 -15.20 14.26
C TRP A 19 10.43 -14.07 13.66
N LEU A 20 11.05 -13.06 13.03
CA LEU A 20 10.31 -11.99 12.34
C LEU A 20 9.44 -12.58 11.22
N ALA A 21 9.99 -13.49 10.44
CA ALA A 21 9.28 -14.13 9.34
C ALA A 21 8.12 -15.00 9.81
N VAL A 22 8.33 -15.84 10.82
CA VAL A 22 7.24 -16.63 11.44
C VAL A 22 6.17 -15.69 11.97
N PHE A 23 6.56 -14.58 12.59
CA PHE A 23 5.63 -13.57 13.10
C PHE A 23 4.82 -12.90 11.99
N LEU A 24 5.46 -12.42 10.92
CA LEU A 24 4.78 -11.78 9.78
C LEU A 24 3.82 -12.75 9.09
N ILE A 25 4.24 -14.01 8.89
CA ILE A 25 3.39 -15.07 8.32
C ILE A 25 2.21 -15.37 9.24
N SER A 26 2.46 -15.47 10.56
CA SER A 26 1.40 -15.73 11.54
C SER A 26 0.39 -14.58 11.59
N ILE A 27 0.84 -13.33 11.47
CA ILE A 27 -0.01 -12.16 11.29
C ILE A 27 -0.87 -12.32 10.04
N ILE A 28 -0.26 -12.57 8.89
CA ILE A 28 -0.98 -12.69 7.61
C ILE A 28 -2.05 -13.79 7.71
N ILE A 29 -1.71 -14.97 8.23
CA ILE A 29 -2.63 -16.10 8.41
C ILE A 29 -3.73 -15.75 9.42
N PHE A 30 -3.37 -15.17 10.56
CA PHE A 30 -4.32 -14.76 11.59
C PHE A 30 -5.33 -13.75 11.04
N PHE A 31 -4.89 -12.75 10.26
CA PHE A 31 -5.79 -11.77 9.64
C PHE A 31 -6.74 -12.38 8.60
N VAL A 32 -6.23 -13.23 7.72
CA VAL A 32 -7.06 -13.92 6.72
C VAL A 32 -8.14 -14.79 7.39
N LEU A 33 -7.85 -15.38 8.55
CA LEU A 33 -8.80 -16.23 9.28
C LEU A 33 -9.78 -15.44 10.16
N LEU A 34 -9.34 -14.36 10.81
CA LEU A 34 -10.15 -13.60 11.76
C LEU A 34 -11.13 -12.64 11.05
N GLU A 35 -10.73 -12.08 9.92
CA GLU A 35 -11.61 -11.25 9.07
C GLU A 35 -12.78 -12.07 8.52
N ARG A 36 -12.54 -13.36 8.21
CA ARG A 36 -13.56 -14.28 7.69
C ARG A 36 -14.56 -14.76 8.76
N SER A 37 -14.20 -14.68 10.03
CA SER A 37 -14.96 -15.30 11.12
C SER A 37 -15.69 -14.34 12.05
N ILE A 38 -15.22 -13.08 12.20
CA ILE A 38 -15.73 -12.23 13.30
C ILE A 38 -16.23 -10.85 12.86
N GLY A 39 -16.04 -10.42 11.61
CA GLY A 39 -16.63 -9.18 11.09
C GLY A 39 -16.30 -7.90 11.87
N LEU A 40 -15.23 -7.91 12.65
CA LEU A 40 -14.91 -6.89 13.65
C LEU A 40 -13.95 -5.82 13.09
N GLN A 41 -14.33 -4.56 13.22
CA GLN A 41 -13.49 -3.36 12.96
C GLN A 41 -12.37 -3.15 14.00
N THR A 42 -12.21 -4.05 14.97
CA THR A 42 -11.24 -4.02 16.09
C THR A 42 -9.78 -4.24 15.67
N SER A 43 -9.48 -4.26 14.36
CA SER A 43 -8.23 -4.75 13.82
C SER A 43 -7.04 -3.81 14.07
N GLN A 44 -7.19 -2.50 13.91
CA GLN A 44 -6.03 -1.59 13.89
C GLN A 44 -5.35 -1.39 15.25
N THR A 45 -6.13 -1.29 16.33
CA THR A 45 -5.62 -1.15 17.70
C THR A 45 -4.93 -2.43 18.17
N MET A 46 -5.55 -3.58 17.93
CA MET A 46 -4.97 -4.87 18.33
C MET A 46 -3.76 -5.22 17.47
N ILE A 47 -3.75 -4.83 16.19
CA ILE A 47 -2.55 -4.84 15.34
C ILE A 47 -1.46 -3.99 15.98
N GLY A 48 -1.75 -2.72 16.30
CA GLY A 48 -0.76 -1.81 16.89
C GLY A 48 -0.18 -2.31 18.21
N ILE A 49 -1.01 -2.88 19.09
CA ILE A 49 -0.59 -3.43 20.39
C ILE A 49 0.23 -4.72 20.20
N PHE A 50 -0.25 -5.66 19.39
CA PHE A 50 0.40 -6.94 19.18
C PHE A 50 1.76 -6.79 18.49
N ILE A 51 1.79 -5.91 17.49
CA ILE A 51 3.02 -5.44 16.88
C ILE A 51 3.89 -4.79 17.95
N GLY A 52 3.41 -3.78 18.68
CA GLY A 52 4.19 -3.07 19.71
C GLY A 52 4.83 -3.99 20.77
N ILE A 53 4.11 -5.01 21.23
CA ILE A 53 4.64 -6.02 22.15
C ILE A 53 5.77 -6.83 21.50
N THR A 54 5.56 -7.25 20.26
CA THR A 54 6.56 -8.03 19.52
C THR A 54 7.83 -7.22 19.26
N ILE A 55 7.67 -5.93 18.96
CA ILE A 55 8.75 -4.97 18.79
C ILE A 55 9.58 -4.83 20.07
N VAL A 56 8.93 -4.67 21.23
CA VAL A 56 9.63 -4.56 22.51
C VAL A 56 10.43 -5.84 22.81
N LEU A 57 9.81 -7.00 22.60
CA LEU A 57 10.47 -8.30 22.83
C LEU A 57 11.67 -8.53 21.89
N PHE A 58 11.67 -7.90 20.73
CA PHE A 58 12.71 -8.06 19.72
C PHE A 58 13.80 -6.99 19.80
N ALA A 59 13.44 -5.74 20.07
CA ALA A 59 14.36 -4.63 20.31
C ALA A 59 15.30 -4.89 21.50
N ILE A 60 14.82 -5.62 22.53
CA ILE A 60 15.64 -6.06 23.66
C ILE A 60 16.74 -7.03 23.22
N ARG A 61 16.56 -7.76 22.11
CA ARG A 61 17.48 -8.81 21.65
C ARG A 61 18.39 -8.41 20.49
N SER A 62 17.97 -7.45 19.66
CA SER A 62 18.68 -7.08 18.43
C SER A 62 19.29 -5.68 18.50
N ARG A 63 20.49 -5.50 17.93
CA ARG A 63 21.05 -4.14 17.72
C ARG A 63 20.31 -3.45 16.58
N ILE A 64 19.43 -2.51 16.93
CA ILE A 64 18.72 -1.66 15.97
C ILE A 64 19.71 -0.66 15.39
N GLU A 65 19.89 -0.70 14.08
CA GLU A 65 20.65 0.28 13.32
C GLU A 65 19.68 1.00 12.39
N ILE A 66 19.70 2.33 12.43
CA ILE A 66 18.89 3.20 11.59
C ILE A 66 19.79 4.31 11.07
N GLU A 67 19.58 4.69 9.81
CA GLU A 67 20.28 5.82 9.23
C GLU A 67 19.81 7.11 9.94
N ARG A 68 20.76 8.04 10.18
CA ARG A 68 20.54 9.23 11.01
C ARG A 68 19.41 10.11 10.47
N THR A 69 19.36 10.32 9.15
CA THR A 69 18.33 11.14 8.49
C THR A 69 16.95 10.54 8.69
N ILE A 70 16.80 9.23 8.51
CA ILE A 70 15.53 8.51 8.78
C ILE A 70 15.11 8.68 10.23
N PHE A 71 16.04 8.48 11.18
CA PHE A 71 15.75 8.65 12.61
C PHE A 71 15.29 10.07 12.94
N VAL A 72 15.99 11.09 12.43
CA VAL A 72 15.64 12.50 12.66
C VAL A 72 14.26 12.81 12.08
N ALA A 73 13.94 12.32 10.88
CA ALA A 73 12.62 12.52 10.27
C ALA A 73 11.49 11.91 11.11
N ILE A 74 11.67 10.66 11.58
CA ILE A 74 10.69 9.99 12.46
C ILE A 74 10.57 10.74 13.79
N PHE A 75 11.68 11.13 14.40
CA PHE A 75 11.68 11.86 15.65
C PHE A 75 10.95 13.20 15.52
N LEU A 76 11.24 13.98 14.47
CA LEU A 76 10.56 15.24 14.21
C LEU A 76 9.06 15.05 13.99
N PHE A 77 8.65 14.01 13.24
CA PHE A 77 7.24 13.71 13.05
C PHE A 77 6.55 13.39 14.38
N ILE A 78 7.13 12.52 15.21
CA ILE A 78 6.56 12.17 16.52
C ILE A 78 6.55 13.38 17.45
N PHE A 79 7.61 14.18 17.47
CA PHE A 79 7.69 15.40 18.26
C PHE A 79 6.60 16.40 17.87
N MET A 80 6.41 16.64 16.57
CA MET A 80 5.30 17.47 16.08
C MET A 80 3.94 16.88 16.42
N GLY A 81 3.79 15.55 16.37
CA GLY A 81 2.60 14.85 16.83
C GLY A 81 2.29 15.11 18.30
N VAL A 82 3.30 15.02 19.19
CA VAL A 82 3.18 15.33 20.62
C VAL A 82 2.80 16.79 20.84
N LEU A 83 3.45 17.74 20.15
CA LEU A 83 3.07 19.15 20.22
C LEU A 83 1.62 19.34 19.76
N SER A 84 1.18 18.60 18.74
CA SER A 84 -0.17 18.71 18.20
C SER A 84 -1.25 18.27 19.19
N VAL A 85 -0.97 17.28 20.04
CA VAL A 85 -1.89 16.84 21.10
C VAL A 85 -2.30 18.01 22.02
N SER A 86 -1.40 18.97 22.27
CA SER A 86 -1.69 20.12 23.15
C SER A 86 -2.84 21.02 22.67
N SER A 87 -3.08 21.07 21.36
CA SER A 87 -4.14 21.86 20.71
C SER A 87 -5.23 20.97 20.13
N SER A 88 -5.35 19.73 20.63
CA SER A 88 -6.29 18.76 20.09
C SER A 88 -7.73 19.14 20.36
N THR A 89 -8.54 19.18 19.30
CA THR A 89 -10.01 19.31 19.40
C THR A 89 -10.67 18.07 20.00
N VAL A 90 -10.06 16.89 19.78
CA VAL A 90 -10.50 15.60 20.34
C VAL A 90 -9.30 14.86 20.92
N MET A 91 -9.11 14.96 22.23
CA MET A 91 -7.92 14.44 22.91
C MET A 91 -7.75 12.92 22.74
N GLU A 92 -8.84 12.16 22.82
CA GLU A 92 -8.83 10.70 22.71
C GLU A 92 -8.30 10.24 21.33
N GLU A 93 -8.86 10.78 20.25
CA GLU A 93 -8.42 10.47 18.87
C GLU A 93 -6.95 10.84 18.65
N SER A 94 -6.49 11.94 19.25
CA SER A 94 -5.09 12.37 19.14
C SER A 94 -4.11 11.47 19.87
N LEU A 95 -4.45 11.06 21.08
CA LEU A 95 -3.63 10.10 21.83
C LEU A 95 -3.59 8.75 21.11
N PHE A 96 -4.74 8.28 20.63
CA PHE A 96 -4.83 7.03 19.88
C PHE A 96 -3.99 7.07 18.60
N SER A 97 -4.10 8.16 17.83
CA SER A 97 -3.33 8.35 16.60
C SER A 97 -1.83 8.44 16.86
N LEU A 98 -1.41 9.13 17.93
CA LEU A 98 -0.01 9.21 18.31
C LEU A 98 0.55 7.81 18.64
N ILE A 99 -0.17 7.01 19.43
CA ILE A 99 0.20 5.62 19.74
C ILE A 99 0.27 4.79 18.46
N HIS A 100 -0.70 4.95 17.56
CA HIS A 100 -0.75 4.26 16.28
C HIS A 100 0.48 4.57 15.41
N TYR A 101 0.83 5.85 15.24
CA TYR A 101 2.01 6.25 14.45
C TYR A 101 3.33 5.79 15.08
N ILE A 102 3.47 5.90 16.40
CA ILE A 102 4.64 5.34 17.11
C ILE A 102 4.76 3.84 16.81
N GLY A 103 3.66 3.10 16.90
CA GLY A 103 3.62 1.68 16.55
C GLY A 103 4.09 1.41 15.12
N ILE A 104 3.55 2.15 14.14
CA ILE A 104 3.94 2.02 12.72
C ILE A 104 5.42 2.31 12.51
N PHE A 105 5.96 3.39 13.09
CA PHE A 105 7.38 3.71 12.90
C PHE A 105 8.29 2.68 13.55
N LEU A 106 7.91 2.14 14.70
CA LEU A 106 8.68 1.06 15.31
C LEU A 106 8.71 -0.19 14.41
N VAL A 107 7.59 -0.53 13.74
CA VAL A 107 7.57 -1.61 12.73
C VAL A 107 8.54 -1.31 11.62
N PHE A 108 8.43 -0.10 11.07
CA PHE A 108 9.25 0.32 9.96
C PHE A 108 10.74 0.22 10.30
N VAL A 109 11.15 0.71 11.48
CA VAL A 109 12.55 0.65 11.94
C VAL A 109 13.04 -0.79 12.12
N LEU A 110 12.20 -1.67 12.68
CA LEU A 110 12.57 -3.08 12.82
C LEU A 110 12.65 -3.80 11.48
N ALA A 111 11.64 -3.62 10.63
CA ALA A 111 11.64 -4.16 9.28
C ALA A 111 12.88 -3.68 8.52
N PHE A 112 13.19 -2.38 8.57
CA PHE A 112 14.37 -1.80 7.95
C PHE A 112 15.67 -2.39 8.50
N SER A 113 15.86 -2.39 9.82
CA SER A 113 17.09 -2.89 10.45
C SER A 113 17.34 -4.39 10.23
N ILE A 114 16.27 -5.18 10.06
CA ILE A 114 16.34 -6.62 9.84
C ILE A 114 16.53 -6.98 8.36
N THR A 115 15.87 -6.24 7.46
CA THR A 115 15.89 -6.52 6.02
C THR A 115 17.12 -5.96 5.32
N MET A 116 17.56 -4.76 5.67
CA MET A 116 18.64 -4.07 4.95
C MET A 116 20.02 -4.72 5.13
N LYS A 117 20.17 -5.65 6.08
CA LYS A 117 21.44 -6.33 6.35
C LYS A 117 21.64 -7.61 5.55
N GLN A 118 20.59 -8.16 4.92
CA GLN A 118 20.66 -9.43 4.18
C GLN A 118 19.75 -9.43 2.95
N GLU A 119 20.36 -9.31 1.77
CA GLU A 119 19.66 -9.34 0.48
C GLU A 119 18.82 -10.61 0.30
N LEU A 120 19.31 -11.76 0.74
CA LEU A 120 18.58 -13.04 0.69
C LEU A 120 17.27 -13.01 1.48
N PHE A 121 17.25 -12.38 2.65
CA PHE A 121 16.03 -12.26 3.45
C PHE A 121 15.03 -11.31 2.82
N LEU A 122 15.51 -10.19 2.27
CA LEU A 122 14.68 -9.19 1.58
C LEU A 122 14.05 -9.80 0.32
N GLU A 123 14.82 -10.57 -0.44
CA GLU A 123 14.34 -11.35 -1.58
C GLU A 123 13.33 -12.42 -1.17
N TRP A 124 13.59 -13.17 -0.08
CA TRP A 124 12.65 -14.16 0.43
C TRP A 124 11.32 -13.50 0.85
N LEU A 125 11.38 -12.38 1.59
CA LEU A 125 10.20 -11.64 2.01
C LEU A 125 9.39 -11.11 0.81
N ALA A 126 10.08 -10.55 -0.19
CA ALA A 126 9.45 -10.09 -1.43
C ALA A 126 8.77 -11.24 -2.19
N ASN A 127 9.38 -12.41 -2.26
CA ASN A 127 8.77 -13.60 -2.86
C ASN A 127 7.53 -14.07 -2.09
N ILE A 128 7.59 -14.10 -0.75
CA ILE A 128 6.44 -14.48 0.10
C ILE A 128 5.28 -13.49 -0.08
N LEU A 129 5.55 -12.18 0.02
CA LEU A 129 4.54 -11.14 -0.19
C LEU A 129 3.92 -11.24 -1.59
N LEU A 130 4.74 -11.47 -2.61
CA LEU A 130 4.26 -11.62 -3.98
C LEU A 130 3.43 -12.90 -4.13
N LEU A 131 3.85 -14.04 -3.57
CA LEU A 131 3.14 -15.31 -3.65
C LEU A 131 1.75 -15.20 -3.01
N PHE A 132 1.68 -14.77 -1.75
CA PHE A 132 0.41 -14.65 -1.02
C PHE A 132 -0.46 -13.54 -1.61
N GLY A 133 0.13 -12.39 -1.98
CA GLY A 133 -0.60 -11.30 -2.61
C GLY A 133 -1.18 -11.68 -3.96
N THR A 134 -0.41 -12.37 -4.81
CA THR A 134 -0.89 -12.87 -6.11
C THR A 134 -1.99 -13.91 -5.92
N GLY A 135 -1.85 -14.83 -4.95
CA GLY A 135 -2.88 -15.81 -4.64
C GLY A 135 -4.19 -15.17 -4.18
N TYR A 136 -4.10 -14.16 -3.31
CA TYR A 136 -5.25 -13.38 -2.85
C TYR A 136 -5.94 -12.62 -3.99
N VAL A 137 -5.18 -11.89 -4.82
CA VAL A 137 -5.72 -11.17 -5.99
C VAL A 137 -6.35 -12.15 -6.98
N GLY A 138 -5.66 -13.26 -7.27
CA GLY A 138 -6.14 -14.31 -8.17
C GLY A 138 -7.46 -14.93 -7.72
N TYR A 139 -7.61 -15.23 -6.42
CA TYR A 139 -8.84 -15.75 -5.85
C TYR A 139 -10.04 -14.82 -6.13
N TYR A 140 -9.89 -13.52 -5.85
CA TYR A 140 -10.97 -12.55 -6.08
C TYR A 140 -11.23 -12.24 -7.56
N LEU A 141 -10.19 -12.27 -8.40
CA LEU A 141 -10.36 -12.16 -9.85
C LEU A 141 -11.17 -13.34 -10.40
N ILE A 142 -10.81 -14.57 -10.04
CA ILE A 142 -11.53 -15.78 -10.48
C ILE A 142 -12.99 -15.71 -10.02
N GLY A 143 -13.25 -15.34 -8.76
CA GLY A 143 -14.61 -15.18 -8.24
C GLY A 143 -15.41 -14.09 -8.97
N GLY A 144 -14.79 -12.97 -9.32
CA GLY A 144 -15.46 -11.89 -10.05
C GLY A 144 -15.76 -12.24 -11.50
N PHE A 145 -14.84 -12.91 -12.20
CA PHE A 145 -15.09 -13.40 -13.56
C PHE A 145 -16.11 -14.54 -13.59
N SER A 146 -16.05 -15.50 -12.66
CA SER A 146 -16.97 -16.64 -12.61
C SER A 146 -18.41 -16.22 -12.30
N SER A 147 -18.59 -15.17 -11.50
CA SER A 147 -19.91 -14.58 -11.21
C SER A 147 -20.39 -13.58 -12.27
N GLY A 148 -19.55 -13.21 -13.25
CA GLY A 148 -19.85 -12.17 -14.23
C GLY A 148 -19.91 -10.75 -13.65
N SER A 149 -19.46 -10.55 -12.40
CA SER A 149 -19.60 -9.28 -11.68
C SER A 149 -18.84 -8.12 -12.34
N PHE A 150 -17.70 -8.40 -12.97
CA PHE A 150 -16.94 -7.36 -13.67
C PHE A 150 -17.62 -6.88 -14.95
N LEU A 151 -18.40 -7.74 -15.62
CA LEU A 151 -19.18 -7.37 -16.80
C LEU A 151 -20.35 -6.43 -16.44
N SER A 152 -20.88 -6.55 -15.21
CA SER A 152 -21.88 -5.63 -14.66
C SER A 152 -21.25 -4.39 -14.00
N GLY A 153 -19.94 -4.19 -14.13
CA GLY A 153 -19.23 -3.01 -13.61
C GLY A 153 -18.95 -3.04 -12.12
N GLN A 154 -19.10 -4.19 -11.44
CA GLN A 154 -18.69 -4.31 -10.04
C GLN A 154 -17.17 -4.15 -9.91
N LYS A 155 -16.76 -3.56 -8.78
CA LYS A 155 -15.35 -3.27 -8.50
C LYS A 155 -14.71 -4.45 -7.79
N LEU A 156 -13.44 -4.70 -8.10
CA LEU A 156 -12.60 -5.58 -7.31
C LEU A 156 -12.30 -4.92 -5.95
N ILE A 157 -12.90 -5.47 -4.89
CA ILE A 157 -12.79 -4.95 -3.50
C ILE A 157 -12.01 -5.89 -2.58
N GLY A 158 -12.02 -7.21 -2.82
CA GLY A 158 -11.37 -8.17 -1.93
C GLY A 158 -12.09 -8.32 -0.59
N THR A 159 -11.33 -8.53 0.49
CA THR A 159 -11.78 -8.40 1.89
C THR A 159 -11.78 -6.97 2.40
N PHE A 160 -11.18 -6.04 1.66
CA PHE A 160 -11.13 -4.65 2.08
C PHE A 160 -12.52 -4.01 2.10
N THR A 161 -12.71 -2.98 2.93
CA THR A 161 -14.00 -2.27 3.02
C THR A 161 -14.33 -1.47 1.76
N TRP A 162 -13.32 -1.08 0.98
CA TRP A 162 -13.46 -0.19 -0.16
C TRP A 162 -12.43 -0.52 -1.25
N HIS A 163 -12.79 -0.27 -2.51
CA HIS A 163 -11.97 -0.62 -3.69
C HIS A 163 -10.63 0.12 -3.76
N ASN A 164 -10.49 1.28 -3.11
CA ASN A 164 -9.24 2.04 -3.10
C ASN A 164 -8.14 1.35 -2.29
N GLN A 165 -8.50 0.65 -1.22
CA GLN A 165 -7.59 -0.10 -0.37
C GLN A 165 -7.08 -1.33 -1.11
N MET A 166 -7.96 -2.03 -1.82
CA MET A 166 -7.57 -3.10 -2.75
C MET A 166 -6.61 -2.58 -3.82
N ALA A 167 -6.89 -1.41 -4.39
CA ALA A 167 -6.02 -0.79 -5.39
C ALA A 167 -4.63 -0.45 -4.81
N ALA A 168 -4.58 0.13 -3.61
CA ALA A 168 -3.32 0.42 -2.92
C ALA A 168 -2.51 -0.85 -2.62
N PHE A 169 -3.18 -1.91 -2.17
CA PHE A 169 -2.55 -3.22 -1.95
C PHE A 169 -1.91 -3.76 -3.24
N ILE A 170 -2.66 -3.79 -4.35
CA ILE A 170 -2.16 -4.23 -5.66
C ILE A 170 -1.00 -3.35 -6.15
N LEU A 171 -1.07 -2.04 -5.90
CA LEU A 171 -0.05 -1.07 -6.31
C LEU A 171 1.33 -1.38 -5.68
N TYR A 172 1.38 -1.99 -4.49
CA TYR A 172 2.62 -2.46 -3.89
C TYR A 172 3.16 -3.75 -4.51
N LEU A 173 2.30 -4.62 -5.05
CA LEU A 173 2.71 -5.90 -5.64
C LEU A 173 3.31 -5.73 -7.05
N ILE A 174 2.83 -4.74 -7.82
CA ILE A 174 3.31 -4.47 -9.18
C ILE A 174 4.83 -4.21 -9.23
N PRO A 175 5.42 -3.27 -8.47
CA PRO A 175 6.86 -3.01 -8.53
C PRO A 175 7.70 -4.21 -8.07
N ILE A 176 7.21 -5.02 -7.12
CA ILE A 176 7.89 -6.26 -6.70
C ILE A 176 7.93 -7.26 -7.86
N ALA A 177 6.79 -7.49 -8.52
CA ALA A 177 6.71 -8.38 -9.68
C ALA A 177 7.59 -7.90 -10.84
N LEU A 178 7.59 -6.59 -11.14
CA LEU A 178 8.44 -6.00 -12.17
C LEU A 178 9.93 -6.09 -11.81
N GLY A 179 10.29 -5.91 -10.54
CA GLY A 179 11.66 -6.09 -10.04
C GLY A 179 12.18 -7.51 -10.27
N PHE A 180 11.36 -8.53 -9.99
CA PHE A 180 11.72 -9.92 -10.27
C PHE A 180 11.70 -10.26 -11.75
N ALA A 181 10.74 -9.75 -12.52
CA ALA A 181 10.71 -9.90 -13.97
C ALA A 181 11.99 -9.35 -14.61
N TRP A 182 12.47 -8.21 -14.10
CA TRP A 182 13.71 -7.58 -14.49
C TRP A 182 14.95 -8.40 -14.08
N LYS A 183 15.02 -8.82 -12.82
CA LYS A 183 16.11 -9.65 -12.28
C LYS A 183 16.30 -10.94 -13.06
N TYR A 184 15.20 -11.59 -13.45
CA TYR A 184 15.19 -12.86 -14.18
C TYR A 184 14.87 -12.71 -15.68
N ARG A 185 15.16 -11.54 -16.28
CA ARG A 185 14.80 -11.21 -17.68
C ARG A 185 15.32 -12.20 -18.73
N ASP A 186 16.45 -12.85 -18.46
CA ASP A 186 17.13 -13.81 -19.35
C ASP A 186 16.72 -15.26 -19.04
N ASP A 187 15.79 -15.47 -18.11
CA ASP A 187 15.27 -16.76 -17.64
C ASP A 187 13.76 -16.88 -17.92
N ARG A 188 13.24 -18.11 -18.04
CA ARG A 188 11.80 -18.40 -18.06
C ARG A 188 11.06 -17.81 -16.85
N ARG A 189 11.71 -17.72 -15.69
CA ARG A 189 11.17 -17.06 -14.49
C ARG A 189 10.77 -15.60 -14.75
N GLY A 190 11.51 -14.87 -15.59
CA GLY A 190 11.17 -13.50 -15.97
C GLY A 190 9.81 -13.38 -16.65
N TRP A 191 9.43 -14.38 -17.47
CA TRP A 191 8.10 -14.43 -18.09
C TRP A 191 6.99 -14.67 -17.06
N ILE A 192 7.23 -15.53 -16.07
CA ILE A 192 6.27 -15.79 -14.99
C ILE A 192 6.00 -14.51 -14.20
N PHE A 193 7.05 -13.82 -13.77
CA PHE A 193 6.91 -12.55 -13.04
C PHE A 193 6.30 -11.43 -13.89
N SER A 194 6.58 -11.41 -15.20
CA SER A 194 5.91 -10.49 -16.14
C SER A 194 4.41 -10.77 -16.22
N ALA A 195 4.00 -12.04 -16.31
CA ALA A 195 2.59 -12.42 -16.30
C ALA A 195 1.89 -12.06 -14.98
N ILE A 196 2.57 -12.23 -13.84
CA ILE A 196 2.08 -11.79 -12.52
C ILE A 196 1.89 -10.27 -12.49
N ALA A 197 2.84 -9.49 -13.02
CA ALA A 197 2.71 -8.04 -13.09
C ALA A 197 1.50 -7.62 -13.96
N VAL A 198 1.28 -8.29 -15.10
CA VAL A 198 0.09 -8.07 -15.96
C VAL A 198 -1.19 -8.42 -15.23
N LEU A 199 -1.25 -9.54 -14.53
CA LEU A 199 -2.39 -9.93 -13.70
C LEU A 199 -2.73 -8.85 -12.67
N HIS A 200 -1.72 -8.34 -11.96
CA HIS A 200 -1.91 -7.24 -11.01
C HIS A 200 -2.35 -5.94 -11.69
N ALA A 201 -1.83 -5.62 -12.87
CA ALA A 201 -2.27 -4.44 -13.61
C ALA A 201 -3.75 -4.55 -14.05
N ILE A 202 -4.19 -5.73 -14.51
CA ILE A 202 -5.61 -6.00 -14.81
C ILE A 202 -6.45 -5.85 -13.54
N ALA A 203 -6.02 -6.45 -12.43
CA ALA A 203 -6.69 -6.33 -11.15
C ALA A 203 -6.83 -4.86 -10.72
N LEU A 204 -5.77 -4.07 -10.88
CA LEU A 204 -5.74 -2.64 -10.58
C LEU A 204 -6.78 -1.87 -11.39
N VAL A 205 -6.91 -2.17 -12.69
CA VAL A 205 -7.95 -1.59 -13.55
C VAL A 205 -9.34 -1.98 -13.05
N LEU A 206 -9.56 -3.25 -12.70
CA LEU A 206 -10.85 -3.72 -12.19
C LEU A 206 -11.22 -3.18 -10.80
N THR A 207 -10.31 -2.50 -10.08
CA THR A 207 -10.68 -1.76 -8.86
C THR A 207 -11.43 -0.46 -9.14
N TYR A 208 -11.39 0.07 -10.37
CA TYR A 208 -11.93 1.39 -10.73
C TYR A 208 -11.38 2.57 -9.90
N SER A 209 -10.21 2.38 -9.26
CA SER A 209 -9.55 3.45 -8.50
C SER A 209 -8.72 4.34 -9.42
N ARG A 210 -9.33 5.44 -9.88
CA ARG A 210 -8.67 6.46 -10.72
C ARG A 210 -7.35 6.96 -10.12
N GLY A 211 -7.32 7.18 -8.80
CA GLY A 211 -6.11 7.60 -8.09
C GLY A 211 -5.00 6.58 -8.24
N ALA A 212 -5.29 5.29 -8.05
CA ALA A 212 -4.30 4.23 -8.18
C ALA A 212 -3.80 4.06 -9.63
N TRP A 213 -4.68 4.26 -10.62
CA TRP A 213 -4.28 4.25 -12.04
C TRP A 213 -3.27 5.37 -12.34
N LEU A 214 -3.57 6.60 -11.90
CA LEU A 214 -2.67 7.74 -12.06
C LEU A 214 -1.35 7.53 -11.29
N SER A 215 -1.40 6.99 -10.08
CA SER A 215 -0.21 6.66 -9.31
C SER A 215 0.66 5.60 -10.02
N ALA A 216 0.05 4.57 -10.62
CA ALA A 216 0.78 3.57 -11.38
C ALA A 216 1.47 4.17 -12.62
N VAL A 217 0.77 5.06 -13.35
CA VAL A 217 1.36 5.77 -14.50
C VAL A 217 2.51 6.66 -14.04
N ALA A 218 2.32 7.47 -13.00
CA ALA A 218 3.36 8.34 -12.46
C ALA A 218 4.59 7.55 -12.00
N ALA A 219 4.38 6.46 -11.24
CA ALA A 219 5.45 5.57 -10.81
C ALA A 219 6.18 4.92 -12.00
N GLY A 220 5.44 4.52 -13.04
CA GLY A 220 6.00 3.98 -14.28
C GLY A 220 6.88 5.00 -15.03
N ILE A 221 6.43 6.27 -15.12
CA ILE A 221 7.22 7.35 -15.71
C ILE A 221 8.50 7.59 -14.90
N ILE A 222 8.40 7.70 -13.58
CA ILE A 222 9.56 7.88 -12.71
C ILE A 222 10.54 6.72 -12.87
N ALA A 223 10.05 5.47 -12.85
CA ALA A 223 10.88 4.29 -13.05
C ALA A 223 11.56 4.28 -14.42
N LEU A 224 10.86 4.69 -15.48
CA LEU A 224 11.41 4.82 -16.82
C LEU A 224 12.52 5.87 -16.85
N LEU A 225 12.28 7.07 -16.30
CA LEU A 225 13.26 8.15 -16.24
C LEU A 225 14.51 7.74 -15.47
N LEU A 226 14.34 7.07 -14.32
CA LEU A 226 15.45 6.60 -13.50
C LEU A 226 16.24 5.47 -14.19
N GLY A 227 15.58 4.46 -14.76
CA GLY A 227 16.30 3.34 -15.37
C GLY A 227 16.87 3.64 -16.75
N VAL A 228 16.33 4.63 -17.49
CA VAL A 228 16.99 5.21 -18.68
C VAL A 228 18.27 5.93 -18.25
N ARG A 229 18.24 6.71 -17.15
CA ARG A 229 19.42 7.39 -16.61
C ARG A 229 20.51 6.43 -16.14
N VAL A 230 20.14 5.25 -15.63
CA VAL A 230 21.07 4.21 -15.16
C VAL A 230 21.46 3.23 -16.29
N ALA A 231 21.07 3.50 -17.55
CA ALA A 231 21.35 2.66 -18.73
C ALA A 231 21.01 1.17 -18.55
N SER A 232 20.09 0.86 -17.63
CA SER A 232 19.85 -0.50 -17.19
C SER A 232 18.85 -1.18 -18.11
N PHE A 233 17.87 -0.46 -18.69
CA PHE A 233 16.77 -1.06 -19.45
C PHE A 233 17.18 -1.72 -20.77
N SER A 234 16.80 -2.99 -20.93
CA SER A 234 16.92 -3.71 -22.19
C SER A 234 15.77 -3.31 -23.10
N LYS A 235 16.00 -3.31 -24.43
CA LYS A 235 14.95 -3.04 -25.43
C LYS A 235 13.70 -3.88 -25.21
N ARG A 236 13.88 -5.13 -24.79
CA ARG A 236 12.80 -6.09 -24.51
C ARG A 236 11.89 -5.60 -23.38
N SER A 237 12.44 -5.10 -22.27
CA SER A 237 11.60 -4.65 -21.16
C SER A 237 10.83 -3.37 -21.48
N VAL A 238 11.41 -2.47 -22.28
CA VAL A 238 10.67 -1.31 -22.80
C VAL A 238 9.50 -1.76 -23.68
N MET A 239 9.72 -2.72 -24.59
CA MET A 239 8.66 -3.26 -25.45
C MET A 239 7.55 -3.96 -24.66
N VAL A 240 7.89 -4.73 -23.63
CA VAL A 240 6.89 -5.38 -22.76
C VAL A 240 6.06 -4.32 -22.04
N SER A 241 6.69 -3.30 -21.44
CA SER A 241 5.97 -2.21 -20.77
C SER A 241 5.01 -1.47 -21.71
N ILE A 242 5.44 -1.20 -22.95
CA ILE A 242 4.59 -0.60 -23.98
C ILE A 242 3.42 -1.55 -24.33
N GLY A 243 3.69 -2.84 -24.53
CA GLY A 243 2.66 -3.83 -24.84
C GLY A 243 1.60 -3.94 -23.75
N VAL A 244 2.02 -3.95 -22.48
CA VAL A 244 1.10 -3.92 -21.32
C VAL A 244 0.28 -2.64 -21.31
N PHE A 245 0.90 -1.49 -21.55
CA PHE A 245 0.20 -0.21 -21.58
C PHE A 245 -0.86 -0.18 -22.70
N ILE A 246 -0.52 -0.64 -23.90
CA ILE A 246 -1.46 -0.73 -25.03
C ILE A 246 -2.61 -1.69 -24.68
N PHE A 247 -2.31 -2.86 -24.12
CA PHE A 247 -3.33 -3.82 -23.72
C PHE A 247 -4.32 -3.24 -22.70
N LEU A 248 -3.81 -2.55 -21.66
CA LEU A 248 -4.66 -1.86 -20.68
C LEU A 248 -5.47 -0.74 -21.31
N ALA A 249 -4.89 0.02 -22.24
CA ALA A 249 -5.61 1.07 -22.98
C ALA A 249 -6.75 0.48 -23.81
N VAL A 250 -6.54 -0.65 -24.49
CA VAL A 250 -7.60 -1.37 -25.21
C VAL A 250 -8.69 -1.83 -24.25
N LEU A 251 -8.32 -2.43 -23.11
CA LEU A 251 -9.29 -2.87 -22.09
C LEU A 251 -10.18 -1.71 -21.59
N LEU A 252 -9.58 -0.54 -21.35
CA LEU A 252 -10.30 0.67 -20.95
C LEU A 252 -11.33 1.13 -22.01
N LEU A 253 -11.02 0.95 -23.29
CA LEU A 253 -11.90 1.36 -24.39
C LEU A 253 -13.06 0.36 -24.63
N GLN A 254 -12.87 -0.92 -24.30
CA GLN A 254 -13.85 -1.98 -24.59
C GLN A 254 -14.91 -2.15 -23.49
N ILE A 255 -14.62 -1.76 -22.24
CA ILE A 255 -15.57 -1.92 -21.12
C ILE A 255 -16.25 -0.56 -20.86
N PRO A 256 -17.58 -0.42 -21.10
CA PRO A 256 -18.27 0.87 -20.96
C PRO A 256 -18.10 1.52 -19.59
N ALA A 257 -18.17 0.73 -18.52
CA ALA A 257 -17.97 1.22 -17.15
C ALA A 257 -16.55 1.78 -16.93
N LEU A 258 -15.52 1.17 -17.54
CA LEU A 258 -14.15 1.67 -17.46
C LEU A 258 -14.00 2.96 -18.27
N LYS A 259 -14.62 3.05 -19.44
CA LYS A 259 -14.62 4.24 -20.28
C LYS A 259 -15.29 5.43 -19.58
N GLU A 260 -16.45 5.22 -18.97
CA GLU A 260 -17.14 6.24 -18.16
C GLU A 260 -16.21 6.71 -17.03
N ARG A 261 -15.60 5.76 -16.31
CA ARG A 261 -14.70 6.05 -15.19
C ARG A 261 -13.43 6.77 -15.62
N ALA A 262 -12.89 6.48 -16.80
CA ALA A 262 -11.77 7.21 -17.38
C ALA A 262 -12.15 8.65 -17.75
N SER A 263 -13.35 8.87 -18.33
CA SER A 263 -13.82 10.22 -18.66
C SER A 263 -13.95 11.12 -17.43
N LEU A 264 -14.35 10.53 -16.29
CA LEU A 264 -14.40 11.25 -15.02
C LEU A 264 -13.02 11.74 -14.55
N VAL A 265 -11.89 11.18 -15.00
CA VAL A 265 -10.56 11.70 -14.66
C VAL A 265 -10.37 13.11 -15.22
N LEU A 266 -10.76 13.32 -16.48
CA LEU A 266 -10.69 14.64 -17.12
C LEU A 266 -11.70 15.60 -16.50
N ALA A 267 -12.89 15.08 -16.14
CA ALA A 267 -13.94 15.87 -15.51
C ALA A 267 -13.55 16.45 -14.15
N GLU A 268 -12.64 15.81 -13.39
CA GLU A 268 -12.13 16.34 -12.10
C GLU A 268 -11.37 17.67 -12.24
N PHE A 269 -10.77 17.93 -13.41
CA PHE A 269 -10.00 19.16 -13.65
C PHE A 269 -10.87 20.38 -13.98
N SER A 270 -12.16 20.19 -14.25
CA SER A 270 -13.10 21.28 -14.48
C SER A 270 -14.01 21.47 -13.26
N SER A 271 -14.15 22.71 -12.80
CA SER A 271 -15.06 23.06 -11.70
C SER A 271 -16.52 22.76 -12.02
N SER A 272 -16.93 22.78 -13.29
CA SER A 272 -18.32 22.57 -13.69
C SER A 272 -18.72 21.11 -13.85
N THR A 273 -17.74 20.19 -13.95
CA THR A 273 -18.00 18.75 -14.18
C THR A 273 -17.37 17.86 -13.11
N ARG A 274 -16.82 18.45 -12.05
CA ARG A 274 -16.18 17.71 -10.96
C ARG A 274 -17.18 16.78 -10.30
N SER A 275 -16.72 15.59 -9.92
CA SER A 275 -17.58 14.66 -9.17
C SER A 275 -17.86 15.18 -7.76
N ILE A 276 -18.97 14.75 -7.15
CA ILE A 276 -19.28 15.05 -5.74
C ILE A 276 -18.11 14.67 -4.83
N SER A 277 -17.48 13.52 -5.09
CA SER A 277 -16.31 13.08 -4.32
C SER A 277 -15.09 13.99 -4.54
N GLY A 278 -14.93 14.57 -5.72
CA GLY A 278 -13.90 15.56 -6.00
C GLY A 278 -14.14 16.86 -5.26
N GLU A 279 -15.39 17.32 -5.24
CA GLU A 279 -15.78 18.55 -4.52
C GLU A 279 -15.56 18.40 -3.02
N LEU A 280 -16.00 17.28 -2.42
CA LEU A 280 -15.74 16.99 -1.01
C LEU A 280 -14.24 17.00 -0.67
N ARG A 281 -13.37 16.49 -1.56
CA ARG A 281 -11.90 16.56 -1.34
C ARG A 281 -11.39 17.99 -1.40
N LEU A 282 -11.91 18.81 -2.31
CA LEU A 282 -11.50 20.20 -2.45
C LEU A 282 -11.90 21.01 -1.20
N THR A 283 -13.14 20.84 -0.73
CA THR A 283 -13.60 21.41 0.54
C THR A 283 -12.76 20.92 1.71
N SER A 284 -12.46 19.62 1.79
CA SER A 284 -11.58 19.07 2.82
C SER A 284 -10.17 19.69 2.83
N ILE A 285 -9.59 19.93 1.65
CA ILE A 285 -8.28 20.60 1.53
C ILE A 285 -8.37 22.07 1.96
N GLN A 286 -9.46 22.76 1.61
CA GLN A 286 -9.69 24.15 2.03
C GLN A 286 -9.82 24.24 3.56
N SER A 287 -10.64 23.38 4.18
CA SER A 287 -10.75 23.29 5.63
C SER A 287 -9.41 22.95 6.29
N ALA A 288 -8.60 22.06 5.70
CA ALA A 288 -7.26 21.77 6.19
C ALA A 288 -6.34 23.01 6.12
N TRP A 289 -6.46 23.83 5.06
CA TRP A 289 -5.69 25.06 4.91
C TRP A 289 -6.06 26.10 5.96
N GLU A 290 -7.35 26.25 6.24
CA GLU A 290 -7.85 27.14 7.29
C GLU A 290 -7.36 26.70 8.67
N MET A 291 -7.39 25.40 8.98
CA MET A 291 -6.80 24.87 10.21
C MET A 291 -5.31 25.17 10.35
N VAL A 292 -4.55 25.16 9.26
CA VAL A 292 -3.12 25.52 9.26
C VAL A 292 -2.92 27.01 9.53
N ASN A 293 -3.81 27.88 9.02
CA ASN A 293 -3.75 29.32 9.30
C ASN A 293 -4.07 29.62 10.76
N ASP A 294 -5.06 28.92 11.34
CA ASP A 294 -5.47 29.11 12.72
C ASP A 294 -4.47 28.52 13.72
N TYR A 295 -3.88 27.36 13.39
CA TYR A 295 -2.97 26.60 14.25
C TYR A 295 -1.69 26.17 13.51
N PRO A 296 -0.78 27.10 13.14
CA PRO A 296 0.35 26.81 12.26
C PRO A 296 1.42 25.89 12.85
N VAL A 297 1.54 25.85 14.19
CA VAL A 297 2.58 25.06 14.87
C VAL A 297 2.02 23.76 15.44
N THR A 298 0.90 23.84 16.13
CA THR A 298 0.29 22.71 16.83
C THR A 298 -0.79 22.00 16.00
N GLY A 299 -1.38 22.66 15.01
CA GLY A 299 -2.55 22.11 14.32
C GLY A 299 -3.72 21.87 15.30
N VAL A 300 -4.65 21.01 14.89
CA VAL A 300 -5.90 20.72 15.61
C VAL A 300 -5.88 19.40 16.39
N GLY A 301 -4.69 18.81 16.57
CA GLY A 301 -4.49 17.47 17.11
C GLY A 301 -4.20 16.42 16.01
N ILE A 302 -3.19 15.58 16.23
CA ILE A 302 -2.82 14.51 15.30
C ILE A 302 -3.97 13.51 15.13
N GLY A 303 -4.52 13.37 13.94
CA GLY A 303 -5.66 12.46 13.71
C GLY A 303 -7.02 13.00 14.10
N ALA A 304 -7.10 14.15 14.79
CA ALA A 304 -8.36 14.83 15.09
C ALA A 304 -8.95 15.63 13.90
N TYR A 305 -8.33 15.53 12.71
CA TYR A 305 -8.79 16.20 11.50
C TYR A 305 -10.26 15.91 11.19
N GLY A 306 -10.71 14.67 11.37
CA GLY A 306 -12.10 14.28 11.06
C GLY A 306 -13.11 15.12 11.85
N ALA A 307 -12.90 15.25 13.16
CA ALA A 307 -13.74 16.06 14.04
C ALA A 307 -13.61 17.56 13.74
N ALA A 308 -12.38 18.06 13.59
CA ALA A 308 -12.13 19.46 13.28
C ALA A 308 -12.76 19.88 11.94
N ASN A 309 -12.67 19.04 10.92
CA ASN A 309 -13.16 19.32 9.57
C ASN A 309 -14.66 19.63 9.53
N TYR A 310 -15.48 19.01 10.39
CA TYR A 310 -16.90 19.36 10.48
C TYR A 310 -17.14 20.82 10.90
N MET A 311 -16.28 21.37 11.77
CA MET A 311 -16.41 22.76 12.24
C MET A 311 -16.07 23.77 11.14
N TYR A 312 -15.09 23.46 10.29
CA TYR A 312 -14.68 24.34 9.18
C TYR A 312 -15.61 24.21 7.96
N GLN A 313 -16.17 23.04 7.72
CA GLN A 313 -17.18 22.85 6.65
C GLN A 313 -18.50 23.58 6.92
N SER A 314 -18.79 23.91 8.19
CA SER A 314 -20.00 24.61 8.60
C SER A 314 -19.91 26.13 8.56
N GLN A 315 -18.76 26.70 8.22
CA GLN A 315 -18.62 28.15 8.07
C GLN A 315 -19.00 28.57 6.65
N PRO A 316 -19.97 29.49 6.48
CA PRO A 316 -20.49 29.93 5.19
C PRO A 316 -19.50 30.77 4.39
#